data_AF-A0A7J3F949-F1
#
_entry.id   AF-A0A7J3F949-F1
#
_cell.length_a   1.000
_cell.length_b   1.000
_cell.length_c   1.000
_cell.angle_alpha   90.00
_cell.angle_beta   90.00
_cell.angle_gamma   90.00
#
_symmetry.space_group_name_H-M   'P 1'
#
loop_
_entity.id
_entity.type
_entity.pdbx_description
1 polymer ?
#
loop_
_entity_poly.entity_id
_entity_poly.type
_entity_poly.pdbx_seq_one_letter_code
_entity_poly.pdbx_strand_id
1 'polypeptide(L)'
;MRSSKSLRIRVGKKILYRTQHYYRGLSGREVNKSMGVAVEPWQTAEIPGPKKALSINNPQIVTSLIKRSKNPIIVVGHKAAEIQLKNGLLIDYIIRISEKAGIPIASTPSLQSEFIKRGFSRVVGMPLVDIANRLVDPEWMGLEGKGMHDLAIFVGFTYYVGWLILSGLKHFSPQIKTVSIDMHYQPHASWSLPNMSLNDWEKNLEALIEGLEVK
;
A
#
# COMPACT_ATOMS: atom_id res chain seq x y z
N MET A 1 10.50 -36.66 -30.33
CA MET A 1 10.10 -36.05 -29.04
C MET A 1 10.81 -34.72 -28.86
N ARG A 2 10.15 -33.58 -29.14
CA ARG A 2 10.72 -32.23 -28.92
C ARG A 2 10.41 -31.78 -27.48
N SER A 3 11.48 -31.38 -26.79
CA SER A 3 11.58 -31.03 -25.37
C SER A 3 10.55 -30.01 -24.87
N SER A 4 9.82 -30.38 -23.80
CA SER A 4 8.83 -29.58 -23.07
C SER A 4 9.43 -28.38 -22.32
N LYS A 5 10.76 -28.29 -22.21
CA LYS A 5 11.44 -27.16 -21.54
C LYS A 5 11.44 -25.87 -22.38
N SER A 6 11.40 -25.95 -23.72
CA SER A 6 11.44 -24.73 -24.55
C SER A 6 10.09 -24.00 -24.63
N LEU A 7 8.97 -24.71 -24.41
CA LEU A 7 7.64 -24.12 -24.41
C LEU A 7 7.38 -23.23 -23.19
N ARG A 8 7.82 -23.66 -21.97
CA ARG A 8 7.62 -22.87 -20.74
C ARG A 8 8.34 -21.51 -20.77
N ILE A 9 9.53 -21.46 -21.36
CA ILE A 9 10.32 -20.22 -21.46
C ILE A 9 9.68 -19.22 -22.45
N ARG A 10 9.11 -19.71 -23.55
CA ARG A 10 8.38 -18.86 -24.51
C ARG A 10 7.11 -18.26 -23.92
N VAL A 11 6.37 -19.02 -23.12
CA VAL A 11 5.15 -18.54 -22.47
C VAL A 11 5.47 -17.50 -21.40
N GLY A 12 6.52 -17.71 -20.59
CA GLY A 12 6.96 -16.75 -19.57
C GLY A 12 7.40 -15.40 -20.16
N LYS A 13 8.17 -15.40 -21.26
CA LYS A 13 8.53 -14.15 -21.96
C LYS A 13 7.30 -13.46 -22.55
N LYS A 14 6.38 -14.19 -23.19
CA LYS A 14 5.20 -13.60 -23.84
C LYS A 14 4.24 -12.95 -22.84
N ILE A 15 4.14 -13.48 -21.62
CA ILE A 15 3.36 -12.88 -20.52
C ILE A 15 4.04 -11.61 -20.00
N LEU A 16 5.36 -11.63 -19.79
CA LEU A 16 6.13 -10.48 -19.31
C LEU A 16 6.09 -9.29 -20.30
N TYR A 17 6.21 -9.58 -21.60
CA TYR A 17 6.05 -8.58 -22.66
C TYR A 17 4.62 -8.00 -22.68
N ARG A 18 3.58 -8.83 -22.45
CA ARG A 18 2.19 -8.38 -22.46
C ARG A 18 1.84 -7.50 -21.25
N THR A 19 2.42 -7.77 -20.09
CA THR A 19 2.32 -6.88 -18.92
C THR A 19 3.06 -5.56 -19.13
N GLN A 20 4.27 -5.57 -19.69
CA GLN A 20 5.00 -4.33 -19.98
C GLN A 20 4.29 -3.45 -21.03
N HIS A 21 3.69 -4.05 -22.06
CA HIS A 21 2.90 -3.30 -23.05
C HIS A 21 1.59 -2.73 -22.48
N TYR A 22 0.98 -3.38 -21.48
CA TYR A 22 -0.20 -2.83 -20.79
C TYR A 22 0.14 -1.55 -20.02
N TYR A 23 1.31 -1.48 -19.37
CA TYR A 23 1.78 -0.27 -18.70
C TYR A 23 2.25 0.82 -19.69
N ARG A 24 2.82 0.43 -20.84
CA ARG A 24 3.31 1.37 -21.86
C ARG A 24 2.19 2.05 -22.68
N GLY A 25 1.02 1.42 -22.79
CA GLY A 25 -0.17 2.01 -23.42
C GLY A 25 -0.87 3.07 -22.56
N LEU A 26 -0.62 3.08 -21.25
CA LEU A 26 -1.22 4.03 -20.31
C LEU A 26 -0.33 5.25 -20.01
N SER A 27 0.94 5.24 -20.46
CA SER A 27 1.90 6.32 -20.22
C SER A 27 1.85 7.46 -21.25
N GLY A 28 0.81 7.49 -22.10
CA GLY A 28 0.75 8.34 -23.30
C GLY A 28 -0.14 9.58 -23.21
N ARG A 29 -0.61 10.00 -22.03
CA ARG A 29 -1.35 11.27 -21.90
C ARG A 29 -0.52 12.26 -21.10
N GLU A 30 -0.07 13.31 -21.79
CA GLU A 30 0.43 14.53 -21.16
C GLU A 30 -0.58 14.98 -20.11
N VAL A 31 -0.17 14.89 -18.84
CA VAL A 31 -0.94 15.41 -17.73
C VAL A 31 -0.85 16.92 -17.82
N ASN A 32 -1.94 17.54 -18.23
CA ASN A 32 -2.09 18.98 -18.31
C ASN A 32 -1.72 19.60 -16.96
N LYS A 33 -0.68 20.44 -16.99
CA LYS A 33 -0.08 21.09 -15.83
C LYS A 33 -0.94 22.30 -15.44
N SER A 34 -2.03 22.07 -14.73
CA SER A 34 -2.75 23.10 -13.98
C SER A 34 -3.09 22.56 -12.58
N MET A 35 -3.01 23.44 -11.59
CA MET A 35 -2.89 23.11 -10.16
C MET A 35 -4.13 22.41 -9.56
N GLY A 36 -4.11 21.08 -9.62
CA GLY A 36 -4.95 20.18 -8.84
C GLY A 36 -4.60 18.74 -9.19
N VAL A 37 -3.87 18.03 -8.32
CA VAL A 37 -3.53 16.62 -8.57
C VAL A 37 -4.83 15.83 -8.68
N ALA A 38 -5.05 15.14 -9.81
CA ALA A 38 -6.33 14.52 -10.12
C ALA A 38 -6.79 13.56 -9.01
N VAL A 39 -7.85 13.93 -8.29
CA VAL A 39 -8.55 13.13 -7.25
C VAL A 39 -9.58 12.21 -7.92
N GLU A 40 -9.16 11.55 -8.99
CA GLU A 40 -9.97 10.56 -9.68
C GLU A 40 -9.51 9.15 -9.28
N PRO A 41 -10.44 8.20 -9.11
CA PRO A 41 -10.06 6.80 -8.94
C PRO A 41 -9.13 6.36 -10.09
N TRP A 42 -8.10 5.59 -9.76
CA TRP A 42 -7.14 5.13 -10.78
C TRP A 42 -7.77 4.13 -11.76
N GLN A 43 -8.68 3.29 -11.28
CA GLN A 43 -9.44 2.39 -12.13
C GLN A 43 -10.65 3.10 -12.72
N THR A 44 -10.78 3.04 -14.05
CA THR A 44 -11.95 3.58 -14.76
C THR A 44 -13.24 2.92 -14.28
N ALA A 45 -14.31 3.71 -14.20
CA ALA A 45 -15.64 3.30 -13.76
C ALA A 45 -15.73 2.87 -12.28
N GLU A 46 -14.73 3.22 -11.48
CA GLU A 46 -14.79 3.07 -10.03
C GLU A 46 -15.71 4.12 -9.41
N ILE A 47 -16.72 3.68 -8.65
CA ILE A 47 -17.72 4.57 -8.04
C ILE A 47 -17.65 4.44 -6.51
N PRO A 48 -16.96 5.37 -5.82
CA PRO A 48 -16.77 5.28 -4.37
C PRO A 48 -17.93 5.80 -3.51
N GLY A 49 -19.03 6.21 -4.15
CA GLY A 49 -20.13 6.90 -3.49
C GLY A 49 -19.75 8.32 -3.05
N PRO A 50 -20.57 8.94 -2.17
CA PRO A 50 -20.39 10.35 -1.79
C PRO A 50 -19.19 10.58 -0.86
N LYS A 51 -18.84 9.60 -0.01
CA LYS A 51 -17.69 9.68 0.90
C LYS A 51 -16.43 9.15 0.21
N LYS A 52 -15.55 10.06 -0.19
CA LYS A 52 -14.23 9.77 -0.77
C LYS A 52 -13.12 10.07 0.23
N ALA A 53 -11.97 9.43 0.04
CA ALA A 53 -10.75 9.73 0.78
C ALA A 53 -10.36 11.21 0.67
N LEU A 54 -9.71 11.73 1.70
CA LEU A 54 -9.02 13.01 1.61
C LEU A 54 -7.68 12.80 0.89
N SER A 55 -7.45 13.55 -0.19
CA SER A 55 -6.19 13.50 -0.93
C SER A 55 -5.05 14.11 -0.10
N ILE A 56 -3.96 13.35 0.06
CA ILE A 56 -2.76 13.78 0.76
C ILE A 56 -1.76 14.35 -0.24
N ASN A 57 -1.73 15.68 -0.36
CA ASN A 57 -0.74 16.36 -1.23
C ASN A 57 0.60 16.64 -0.51
N ASN A 58 0.69 16.34 0.79
CA ASN A 58 1.87 16.57 1.61
C ASN A 58 2.14 15.34 2.50
N PRO A 59 3.28 14.62 2.32
CA PRO A 59 3.69 13.49 3.15
C PRO A 59 3.63 13.73 4.65
N GLN A 60 3.87 14.97 5.09
CA GLN A 60 3.86 15.35 6.52
C GLN A 60 2.49 15.11 7.18
N ILE A 61 1.41 15.06 6.41
CA ILE A 61 0.09 14.67 6.91
C ILE A 61 0.12 13.21 7.40
N VAL A 62 0.71 12.29 6.63
CA VAL A 62 0.86 10.87 7.03
C VAL A 62 1.75 10.77 8.27
N THR A 63 2.88 11.46 8.28
CA THR A 63 3.76 11.54 9.46
C THR A 63 3.00 12.00 10.70
N SER A 64 2.17 13.02 10.56
CA SER A 64 1.40 13.57 11.68
C SER A 64 0.24 12.66 12.11
N LEU A 65 -0.34 11.89 11.18
CA LEU A 65 -1.32 10.84 11.51
C LEU A 65 -0.65 9.72 12.31
N ILE A 66 0.52 9.26 11.87
CA ILE A 66 1.33 8.25 12.57
C ILE A 66 1.68 8.73 13.98
N LYS A 67 2.25 9.94 14.13
CA LYS A 67 2.67 10.48 15.44
C LYS A 67 1.52 10.68 16.42
N ARG A 68 0.27 10.85 15.94
CA ARG A 68 -0.93 11.03 16.78
C ARG A 68 -1.65 9.72 17.09
N SER A 69 -1.35 8.65 16.35
CA SER A 69 -1.96 7.34 16.52
C SER A 69 -1.45 6.69 17.79
N LYS A 70 -2.35 6.11 18.59
CA LYS A 70 -1.98 5.39 19.81
C LYS A 70 -1.50 3.98 19.50
N ASN A 71 -2.08 3.35 18.49
CA ASN A 71 -1.77 1.98 18.13
C ASN A 71 -1.89 1.77 16.60
N PRO A 72 -0.94 2.29 15.81
CA PRO A 72 -0.95 2.12 14.36
C PRO A 72 -0.60 0.69 13.93
N ILE A 73 -0.99 0.33 12.70
CA ILE A 73 -0.58 -0.90 12.00
C ILE A 73 -0.26 -0.59 10.54
N ILE A 74 0.78 -1.23 9.99
CA ILE A 74 1.05 -1.21 8.54
C ILE A 74 0.57 -2.53 7.94
N VAL A 75 -0.30 -2.46 6.94
CA VAL A 75 -0.87 -3.59 6.22
C VAL A 75 -0.23 -3.64 4.83
N VAL A 76 0.51 -4.70 4.55
CA VAL A 76 1.42 -4.79 3.37
C VAL A 76 1.01 -5.91 2.43
N GLY A 77 0.82 -5.57 1.17
CA GLY A 77 0.47 -6.50 0.11
C GLY A 77 1.67 -7.08 -0.64
N HIS A 78 1.41 -8.18 -1.36
CA HIS A 78 2.40 -8.94 -2.11
C HIS A 78 3.25 -8.11 -3.09
N LYS A 79 2.73 -7.01 -3.65
CA LYS A 79 3.49 -6.19 -4.61
C LYS A 79 4.69 -5.49 -3.97
N ALA A 80 4.78 -5.43 -2.64
CA ALA A 80 5.94 -4.85 -1.96
C ALA A 80 7.27 -5.56 -2.28
N ALA A 81 7.24 -6.86 -2.62
CA ALA A 81 8.42 -7.58 -3.08
C ALA A 81 8.68 -7.49 -4.59
N GLU A 82 7.74 -6.92 -5.37
CA GLU A 82 7.80 -6.86 -6.84
C GLU A 82 8.17 -5.45 -7.33
N ILE A 83 7.73 -4.43 -6.61
CA ILE A 83 7.88 -3.03 -7.00
C ILE A 83 9.32 -2.57 -6.72
N GLN A 84 10.06 -2.32 -7.79
CA GLN A 84 11.38 -1.72 -7.77
C GLN A 84 11.29 -0.19 -7.80
N LEU A 85 11.85 0.45 -6.78
CA LEU A 85 12.10 1.89 -6.71
C LEU A 85 13.60 2.15 -7.01
N LYS A 86 14.03 3.41 -7.13
CA LYS A 86 15.43 3.70 -7.47
C LYS A 86 16.40 3.23 -6.40
N ASN A 87 16.08 3.40 -5.12
CA ASN A 87 16.97 3.04 -4.01
C ASN A 87 16.61 1.72 -3.31
N GLY A 88 15.84 0.84 -3.95
CA GLY A 88 15.51 -0.48 -3.40
C GLY A 88 14.14 -1.00 -3.81
N LEU A 89 13.71 -2.11 -3.21
CA LEU A 89 12.34 -2.61 -3.36
C LEU A 89 11.41 -1.87 -2.38
N LEU A 90 10.12 -1.78 -2.70
CA LEU A 90 9.13 -1.14 -1.81
C LEU A 90 9.16 -1.71 -0.38
N ILE A 91 9.38 -3.01 -0.22
CA ILE A 91 9.55 -3.66 1.10
C ILE A 91 10.64 -3.00 1.95
N ASP A 92 11.74 -2.53 1.35
CA ASP A 92 12.86 -1.91 2.07
C ASP A 92 12.46 -0.53 2.62
N TYR A 93 11.58 0.20 1.92
CA TYR A 93 11.02 1.48 2.39
C TYR A 93 10.05 1.25 3.53
N ILE A 94 9.22 0.22 3.42
CA ILE A 94 8.23 -0.14 4.45
C ILE A 94 8.95 -0.55 5.75
N ILE A 95 10.04 -1.32 5.67
CA ILE A 95 10.87 -1.66 6.83
C ILE A 95 11.40 -0.38 7.48
N ARG A 96 12.00 0.54 6.71
CA ARG A 96 12.49 1.83 7.23
C ARG A 96 11.39 2.66 7.91
N ILE A 97 10.20 2.74 7.32
CA ILE A 97 9.04 3.42 7.92
C ILE A 97 8.66 2.77 9.25
N SER A 98 8.53 1.44 9.25
CA SER A 98 8.12 0.66 10.42
C SER A 98 9.11 0.78 11.57
N GLU A 99 10.42 0.71 11.28
CA GLU A 99 11.49 0.83 12.27
C GLU A 99 11.52 2.23 12.88
N LYS A 100 11.49 3.30 12.05
CA LYS A 100 11.49 4.68 12.55
C LYS A 100 10.25 5.02 13.36
N ALA A 101 9.09 4.53 12.94
CA ALA A 101 7.82 4.83 13.60
C ALA A 101 7.45 3.84 14.73
N GLY A 102 8.18 2.74 14.86
CA GLY A 102 7.87 1.69 15.83
C GLY A 102 6.51 1.02 15.60
N ILE A 103 6.11 0.81 14.36
CA ILE A 103 4.77 0.28 13.98
C ILE A 103 4.87 -1.20 13.57
N PRO A 104 4.06 -2.13 14.10
CA PRO A 104 4.07 -3.52 13.66
C PRO A 104 3.48 -3.68 12.24
N ILE A 105 3.91 -4.72 11.53
CA ILE A 105 3.46 -5.02 10.17
C ILE A 105 2.56 -6.26 10.15
N ALA A 106 1.40 -6.16 9.50
CA ALA A 106 0.68 -7.32 8.98
C ALA A 106 0.92 -7.44 7.48
N SER A 107 1.48 -8.56 7.03
CA SER A 107 1.75 -8.80 5.61
C SER A 107 0.93 -9.96 5.07
N THR A 108 0.69 -10.02 3.76
CA THR A 108 0.22 -11.27 3.14
C THR A 108 1.19 -12.43 3.46
N PRO A 109 0.73 -13.68 3.69
CA PRO A 109 1.59 -14.75 4.21
C PRO A 109 2.83 -15.04 3.35
N SER A 110 2.68 -14.97 2.01
CA SER A 110 3.79 -15.16 1.07
C SER A 110 4.93 -14.15 1.24
N LEU A 111 4.63 -12.95 1.73
CA LEU A 111 5.59 -11.86 1.89
C LEU A 111 6.35 -11.92 3.23
N GLN A 112 5.83 -12.62 4.24
CA GLN A 112 6.43 -12.63 5.58
C GLN A 112 7.89 -13.10 5.56
N SER A 113 8.19 -14.13 4.77
CA SER A 113 9.56 -14.64 4.63
C SER A 113 10.54 -13.61 4.05
N GLU A 114 10.08 -12.69 3.20
CA GLU A 114 10.91 -11.64 2.60
C GLU A 114 11.30 -10.56 3.61
N PHE A 115 10.44 -10.27 4.58
CA PHE A 115 10.77 -9.41 5.72
C PHE A 115 11.81 -10.06 6.63
N ILE A 116 11.61 -11.33 6.98
CA ILE A 116 12.52 -12.07 7.87
C ILE A 116 13.93 -12.17 7.26
N LYS A 117 14.03 -12.44 5.95
CA LYS A 117 15.32 -12.45 5.23
C LYS A 117 16.07 -11.12 5.30
N ARG A 118 15.34 -10.01 5.46
CA ARG A 118 15.90 -8.65 5.61
C ARG A 118 16.16 -8.27 7.07
N GLY A 119 16.03 -9.22 8.01
CA GLY A 119 16.25 -8.99 9.43
C GLY A 119 15.05 -8.35 10.15
N PHE A 120 13.92 -8.16 9.49
CA PHE A 120 12.74 -7.55 10.10
C PHE A 120 11.79 -8.63 10.64
N SER A 121 11.70 -8.74 11.97
CA SER A 121 10.92 -9.79 12.67
C SER A 121 9.56 -9.32 13.20
N ARG A 122 9.30 -8.01 13.26
CA ARG A 122 8.04 -7.42 13.77
C ARG A 122 6.91 -7.45 12.73
N VAL A 123 6.75 -8.61 12.11
CA VAL A 123 5.82 -8.88 11.01
C VAL A 123 5.02 -10.15 11.26
N VAL A 124 3.72 -10.08 11.04
CA VAL A 124 2.81 -11.23 11.09
C VAL A 124 2.23 -11.49 9.71
N GLY A 125 2.42 -12.71 9.21
CA GLY A 125 1.83 -13.19 7.96
C GLY A 125 0.35 -13.54 8.15
N MET A 126 -0.54 -12.89 7.42
CA MET A 126 -1.98 -13.10 7.49
C MET A 126 -2.66 -12.74 6.16
N PRO A 127 -3.65 -13.52 5.68
CA PRO A 127 -4.46 -13.13 4.52
C PRO A 127 -5.09 -11.74 4.71
N LEU A 128 -5.14 -10.93 3.66
CA LEU A 128 -5.64 -9.55 3.76
C LEU A 128 -7.10 -9.48 4.25
N VAL A 129 -7.92 -10.46 3.86
CA VAL A 129 -9.31 -10.56 4.31
C VAL A 129 -9.38 -10.82 5.83
N ASP A 130 -8.50 -11.67 6.36
CA ASP A 130 -8.44 -11.94 7.80
C ASP A 130 -7.94 -10.72 8.57
N ILE A 131 -6.96 -9.97 8.02
CA ILE A 131 -6.51 -8.69 8.59
C ILE A 131 -7.71 -7.72 8.66
N ALA A 132 -8.49 -7.61 7.58
CA ALA A 132 -9.65 -6.73 7.54
C ALA A 132 -10.72 -7.14 8.56
N ASN A 133 -11.03 -8.44 8.68
CA ASN A 133 -11.97 -8.94 9.69
C ASN A 133 -11.49 -8.61 11.11
N ARG A 134 -10.20 -8.78 11.39
CA ARG A 134 -9.60 -8.42 12.69
C ARG A 134 -9.67 -6.92 12.98
N LEU A 135 -9.47 -6.06 11.97
CA LEU A 135 -9.59 -4.60 12.12
C LEU A 135 -11.04 -4.12 12.37
N VAL A 136 -12.03 -4.97 12.11
CA VAL A 136 -13.45 -4.72 12.43
C VAL A 136 -13.80 -5.25 13.82
N ASP A 137 -13.14 -6.30 14.27
CA ASP A 137 -13.40 -6.97 15.55
C ASP A 137 -12.98 -6.10 16.76
N PRO A 138 -13.93 -5.63 17.59
CA PRO A 138 -13.64 -4.80 18.76
C PRO A 138 -12.87 -5.55 19.86
N GLU A 139 -12.95 -6.88 19.89
CA GLU A 139 -12.26 -7.72 20.88
C GLU A 139 -10.83 -8.05 20.45
N TRP A 140 -10.42 -7.67 19.23
CA TRP A 140 -9.07 -7.95 18.77
C TRP A 140 -8.04 -7.05 19.47
N MET A 141 -7.11 -7.69 20.18
CA MET A 141 -6.03 -7.02 20.92
C MET A 141 -4.86 -6.53 20.05
N GLY A 142 -5.03 -6.51 18.73
CA GLY A 142 -3.99 -6.11 17.78
C GLY A 142 -2.88 -7.14 17.62
N LEU A 143 -1.88 -6.83 16.80
CA LEU A 143 -0.74 -7.74 16.56
C LEU A 143 0.14 -7.96 17.79
N GLU A 144 0.18 -6.98 18.70
CA GLU A 144 1.10 -6.95 19.84
C GLU A 144 0.38 -7.03 21.19
N GLY A 145 -0.92 -7.33 21.20
CA GLY A 145 -1.70 -7.38 22.44
C GLY A 145 -1.96 -6.01 23.09
N LYS A 146 -1.76 -4.91 22.36
CA LYS A 146 -1.90 -3.52 22.85
C LYS A 146 -3.31 -2.94 22.69
N GLY A 147 -4.26 -3.76 22.25
CA GLY A 147 -5.64 -3.36 21.99
C GLY A 147 -5.91 -3.06 20.52
N MET A 148 -7.07 -2.46 20.25
CA MET A 148 -7.54 -2.15 18.90
C MET A 148 -6.65 -1.09 18.23
N HIS A 149 -6.50 -1.19 16.90
CA HIS A 149 -5.76 -0.21 16.11
C HIS A 149 -6.62 1.01 15.76
N ASP A 150 -6.07 2.22 15.90
CA ASP A 150 -6.75 3.47 15.57
C ASP A 150 -6.32 4.06 14.21
N LEU A 151 -5.25 3.53 13.62
CA LEU A 151 -4.73 3.86 12.30
C LEU A 151 -4.24 2.60 11.57
N ALA A 152 -4.74 2.37 10.36
CA ALA A 152 -4.23 1.32 9.46
C ALA A 152 -3.68 1.93 8.17
N ILE A 153 -2.41 1.65 7.87
CA ILE A 153 -1.68 2.16 6.71
C ILE A 153 -1.58 1.04 5.68
N PHE A 154 -2.15 1.22 4.48
CA PHE A 154 -2.20 0.23 3.42
C PHE A 154 -1.21 0.56 2.30
N VAL A 155 -0.49 -0.46 1.84
CA VAL A 155 0.48 -0.34 0.74
C VAL A 155 0.75 -1.67 0.05
N GLY A 156 1.02 -1.64 -1.26
CA GLY A 156 1.55 -2.79 -2.00
C GLY A 156 0.50 -3.82 -2.43
N PHE A 157 -0.76 -3.40 -2.62
CA PHE A 157 -1.83 -4.30 -3.06
C PHE A 157 -2.15 -4.17 -4.56
N THR A 158 -2.81 -5.18 -5.11
CA THR A 158 -3.54 -5.01 -6.36
C THR A 158 -4.68 -4.02 -6.13
N TYR A 159 -4.82 -3.01 -6.99
CA TYR A 159 -5.68 -1.86 -6.77
C TYR A 159 -7.10 -2.24 -6.35
N TYR A 160 -7.76 -3.12 -7.11
CA TYR A 160 -9.14 -3.54 -6.81
C TYR A 160 -9.26 -4.33 -5.51
N VAL A 161 -8.22 -5.10 -5.13
CA VAL A 161 -8.21 -5.86 -3.87
C VAL A 161 -8.12 -4.91 -2.69
N GLY A 162 -7.20 -3.93 -2.75
CA GLY A 162 -7.09 -2.88 -1.73
C GLY A 162 -8.37 -2.08 -1.60
N TRP A 163 -8.97 -1.71 -2.74
CA TRP A 163 -10.27 -1.04 -2.79
C TRP A 163 -11.35 -1.84 -2.04
N LEU A 164 -11.58 -3.12 -2.37
CA LEU A 164 -12.64 -3.92 -1.73
C LEU A 164 -12.50 -3.96 -0.21
N ILE A 165 -11.27 -4.10 0.28
CA ILE A 165 -10.96 -4.13 1.72
C ILE A 165 -11.21 -2.77 2.37
N LEU A 166 -10.72 -1.69 1.76
CA LEU A 166 -10.94 -0.33 2.25
C LEU A 166 -12.42 0.05 2.26
N SER A 167 -13.20 -0.40 1.27
CA SER A 167 -14.65 -0.22 1.23
C SER A 167 -15.33 -0.91 2.42
N GLY A 168 -14.97 -2.17 2.71
CA GLY A 168 -15.46 -2.87 3.90
C GLY A 168 -15.16 -2.12 5.19
N LEU A 169 -13.90 -1.73 5.39
CA LEU A 169 -13.48 -0.99 6.59
C LEU A 169 -14.19 0.36 6.72
N LYS A 170 -14.36 1.09 5.62
CA LYS A 170 -15.07 2.38 5.58
C LYS A 170 -16.51 2.28 6.11
N HIS A 171 -17.18 1.14 5.93
CA HIS A 171 -18.57 0.93 6.32
C HIS A 171 -18.75 0.19 7.64
N PHE A 172 -17.83 -0.70 7.99
CA PHE A 172 -17.97 -1.61 9.14
C PHE A 172 -16.98 -1.35 10.29
N SER A 173 -16.01 -0.44 10.14
CA SER A 173 -15.10 -0.03 11.22
C SER A 173 -14.93 1.49 11.26
N PRO A 174 -15.96 2.26 11.67
CA PRO A 174 -15.89 3.72 11.74
C PRO A 174 -14.83 4.25 12.70
N GLN A 175 -14.39 3.43 13.67
CA GLN A 175 -13.39 3.78 14.66
C GLN A 175 -11.94 3.82 14.13
N ILE A 176 -11.64 3.08 13.05
CA ILE A 176 -10.28 3.03 12.50
C ILE A 176 -10.11 4.00 11.33
N LYS A 177 -9.04 4.79 11.36
CA LYS A 177 -8.64 5.62 10.21
C LYS A 177 -7.79 4.79 9.26
N THR A 178 -8.16 4.79 7.98
CA THR A 178 -7.39 4.08 6.94
C THR A 178 -6.62 5.08 6.08
N VAL A 179 -5.34 4.84 5.86
CA VAL A 179 -4.47 5.65 5.01
C VAL A 179 -3.89 4.77 3.91
N SER A 180 -4.11 5.11 2.65
CA SER A 180 -3.39 4.49 1.53
C SER A 180 -2.15 5.32 1.20
N ILE A 181 -0.98 4.68 1.24
CA ILE A 181 0.28 5.26 0.78
C ILE A 181 0.76 4.65 -0.54
N ASP A 182 -0.13 3.99 -1.29
CA ASP A 182 0.16 3.53 -2.66
C ASP A 182 0.28 4.69 -3.66
N MET A 183 0.96 4.46 -4.77
CA MET A 183 1.12 5.40 -5.90
C MET A 183 -0.21 5.82 -6.56
N HIS A 184 -1.28 5.07 -6.30
CA HIS A 184 -2.58 5.26 -6.90
C HIS A 184 -3.60 5.66 -5.84
N TYR A 185 -4.43 6.64 -6.18
CA TYR A 185 -5.46 7.17 -5.30
C TYR A 185 -6.52 6.12 -4.98
N GLN A 186 -6.68 5.79 -3.68
CA GLN A 186 -7.66 4.85 -3.15
C GLN A 186 -8.84 5.60 -2.54
N PRO A 187 -9.97 5.75 -3.26
CA PRO A 187 -11.06 6.61 -2.82
C PRO A 187 -11.85 6.07 -1.61
N HIS A 188 -11.66 4.80 -1.25
CA HIS A 188 -12.34 4.16 -0.11
C HIS A 188 -11.54 4.21 1.19
N ALA A 189 -10.30 4.69 1.16
CA ALA A 189 -9.57 5.01 2.38
C ALA A 189 -10.18 6.24 3.09
N SER A 190 -9.77 6.50 4.33
CA SER A 190 -10.03 7.79 4.97
C SER A 190 -9.15 8.88 4.37
N TRP A 191 -7.89 8.54 4.09
CA TRP A 191 -6.92 9.38 3.40
C TRP A 191 -6.15 8.57 2.36
N SER A 192 -5.75 9.19 1.25
CA SER A 192 -4.93 8.53 0.23
C SER A 192 -3.97 9.51 -0.39
N LEU A 193 -2.75 9.05 -0.71
CA LEU A 193 -1.92 9.75 -1.69
C LEU A 193 -2.66 9.84 -3.03
N PRO A 194 -2.47 10.92 -3.81
CA PRO A 194 -3.06 11.04 -5.13
C PRO A 194 -2.32 10.17 -6.15
N ASN A 195 -2.89 10.05 -7.36
CA ASN A 195 -2.19 9.40 -8.47
C ASN A 195 -0.91 10.17 -8.81
N MET A 196 0.23 9.48 -8.83
CA MET A 196 1.52 10.10 -9.14
C MET A 196 2.44 9.15 -9.92
N SER A 197 3.57 9.67 -10.40
CA SER A 197 4.58 8.85 -11.06
C SER A 197 5.35 7.99 -10.05
N LEU A 198 5.99 6.91 -10.51
CA LEU A 198 6.84 6.05 -9.65
C LEU A 198 7.94 6.86 -8.95
N ASN A 199 8.53 7.83 -9.65
CA ASN A 199 9.57 8.70 -9.12
C ASN A 199 9.05 9.68 -8.06
N ASP A 200 7.86 10.24 -8.25
CA ASP A 200 7.27 11.15 -7.27
C ASP A 200 6.74 10.38 -6.05
N TRP A 201 6.29 9.14 -6.25
CA TRP A 201 5.92 8.24 -5.16
C TRP A 201 7.12 7.87 -4.29
N GLU A 202 8.25 7.52 -4.90
CA GLU A 202 9.48 7.26 -4.16
C GLU A 202 9.91 8.48 -3.33
N LYS A 203 9.87 9.69 -3.92
CA LYS A 203 10.14 10.93 -3.17
C LYS A 203 9.17 11.14 -2.01
N ASN A 204 7.88 10.82 -2.20
CA ASN A 204 6.89 10.89 -1.14
C ASN A 204 7.21 9.90 0.01
N LEU A 205 7.64 8.69 -0.31
CA LEU A 205 8.04 7.68 0.68
C LEU A 205 9.31 8.11 1.44
N GLU A 206 10.32 8.64 0.76
CA GLU A 206 11.52 9.16 1.43
C GLU A 206 11.18 10.36 2.33
N ALA A 207 10.38 11.32 1.85
CA ALA A 207 9.94 12.46 2.67
C ALA A 207 9.10 12.03 3.90
N LEU A 208 8.35 10.93 3.80
CA LEU A 208 7.67 10.30 4.93
C LEU A 208 8.68 9.72 5.93
N ILE A 209 9.69 8.97 5.45
CA ILE A 209 10.76 8.39 6.27
C ILE A 209 11.57 9.49 7.00
N GLU A 210 11.88 10.60 6.31
CA GLU A 210 12.55 11.77 6.88
C GLU A 210 11.67 12.45 7.93
N GLY A 211 10.37 12.63 7.67
CA GLY A 211 9.45 13.25 8.63
C GLY A 211 9.26 12.45 9.92
N LEU A 212 9.48 11.13 9.86
CA LEU A 212 9.44 10.23 11.02
C LEU A 212 10.69 10.31 11.89
N GLU A 213 11.74 11.01 11.46
CA GLU A 213 12.90 11.25 12.31
C GLU A 213 12.49 12.02 13.57
N VAL A 214 12.93 11.50 14.70
CA VAL A 214 12.84 12.15 16.00
C VAL A 214 13.96 13.20 16.02
N LYS A 215 13.59 14.47 16.18
CA LYS A 215 14.52 15.49 16.67
C LYS A 215 14.71 15.32 18.16
#